data_AF-A0A7E6CNN6-F1
#
_entry.id   AF-A0A7E6CNN6-F1
#
_cell.length_a   1.000
_cell.length_b   1.000
_cell.length_c   1.000
_cell.angle_alpha   90.00
_cell.angle_beta   90.00
_cell.angle_gamma   90.00
#
_symmetry.space_group_name_H-M   'P 1'
#
loop_
_entity.id
_entity.type
_entity.pdbx_description
1 polymer ?
#
loop_
_entity_poly.entity_id
_entity_poly.type
_entity_poly.pdbx_seq_one_letter_code
_entity_poly.pdbx_strand_id
1 'polypeptide(L)'
;MEPPEPELIRQSWQAVSRSPLEHGAVLFTRLFDLEPDLLPLFQYNCRQFSSPEDCLSSPEFLDHIRKVMLVIDAAVTNVEDLSVLGEYLAGLGRKHRAVGVKLSSFSDCSPGDRAEAQGDREMTGVLG
;
A
#
# COMPACT_ATOMS: atom_id res chain seq x y z
N MET A 1 29.38 -13.90 3.93
CA MET A 1 28.38 -13.92 5.02
C MET A 1 27.32 -12.96 4.58
N GLU A 2 26.09 -13.44 4.36
CA GLU A 2 24.97 -12.59 3.95
C GLU A 2 24.66 -11.58 5.08
N PRO A 3 24.35 -10.31 4.75
CA PRO A 3 23.96 -9.34 5.75
C PRO A 3 22.64 -9.76 6.45
N PRO A 4 22.42 -9.33 7.70
CA PRO A 4 21.16 -9.59 8.39
C PRO A 4 19.99 -8.93 7.66
N GLU A 5 18.79 -9.51 7.75
CA GLU A 5 17.58 -9.03 7.05
C GLU A 5 17.25 -7.54 7.30
N PRO A 6 17.31 -7.01 8.54
CA PRO A 6 17.18 -5.57 8.80
C PRO A 6 18.09 -4.68 7.95
N GLU A 7 19.33 -5.12 7.73
CA GLU A 7 20.32 -4.38 6.95
C GLU A 7 19.96 -4.40 5.46
N LEU A 8 19.49 -5.54 4.94
CA LEU A 8 18.98 -5.63 3.55
C LEU A 8 17.79 -4.70 3.31
N ILE A 9 16.86 -4.61 4.29
CA ILE A 9 15.71 -3.71 4.22
C ILE A 9 16.18 -2.25 4.16
N ARG A 10 17.12 -1.86 5.03
CA ARG A 10 17.69 -0.50 5.02
C ARG A 10 18.41 -0.19 3.71
N GLN A 11 19.23 -1.10 3.21
CA GLN A 11 20.01 -0.92 1.97
C GLN A 11 19.11 -0.80 0.74
N SER A 12 18.11 -1.67 0.61
CA SER A 12 17.15 -1.60 -0.50
C SER A 12 16.31 -0.32 -0.46
N TRP A 13 15.88 0.11 0.73
CA TRP A 13 15.13 1.35 0.89
C TRP A 13 15.94 2.60 0.51
N GLN A 14 17.25 2.63 0.75
CA GLN A 14 18.10 3.77 0.37
C GLN A 14 18.07 4.10 -1.13
N ALA A 15 17.78 3.13 -1.99
CA ALA A 15 17.60 3.40 -3.42
C ALA A 15 16.29 4.15 -3.71
N VAL A 16 15.22 3.75 -3.00
CA VAL A 16 13.86 4.29 -3.17
C VAL A 16 13.72 5.67 -2.51
N SER A 17 14.26 5.85 -1.31
CA SER A 17 14.09 7.05 -0.50
C SER A 17 14.77 8.30 -1.05
N ARG A 18 15.62 8.18 -2.07
CA ARG A 18 16.26 9.31 -2.77
C ARG A 18 15.28 10.17 -3.56
N SER A 19 14.21 9.56 -4.07
CA SER A 19 13.16 10.23 -4.85
C SER A 19 11.79 9.83 -4.31
N PRO A 20 11.43 10.23 -3.07
CA PRO A 20 10.27 9.67 -2.38
C PRO A 20 8.96 10.03 -3.09
N LEU A 21 8.85 11.23 -3.66
CA LEU A 21 7.64 11.63 -4.37
C LEU A 21 7.44 10.84 -5.66
N GLU A 22 8.50 10.64 -6.43
CA GLU A 22 8.47 9.90 -7.69
C GLU A 22 8.13 8.42 -7.45
N HIS A 23 8.88 7.75 -6.56
CA HIS A 23 8.62 6.34 -6.26
C HIS A 23 7.29 6.14 -5.52
N GLY A 24 6.89 7.09 -4.69
CA GLY A 24 5.58 7.09 -4.05
C GLY A 24 4.44 7.23 -5.07
N ALA A 25 4.61 8.07 -6.11
CA ALA A 25 3.66 8.15 -7.20
C ALA A 25 3.58 6.82 -7.96
N VAL A 26 4.72 6.19 -8.28
CA VAL A 26 4.75 4.85 -8.90
C VAL A 26 4.02 3.81 -8.05
N LEU A 27 4.21 3.84 -6.73
CA LEU A 27 3.51 2.95 -5.80
C LEU A 27 1.99 3.12 -5.89
N PHE A 28 1.50 4.36 -5.86
CA PHE A 28 0.05 4.63 -5.92
C PHE A 28 -0.54 4.40 -7.30
N THR A 29 0.20 4.67 -8.39
CA THR A 29 -0.21 4.26 -9.74
C THR A 29 -0.45 2.76 -9.77
N ARG A 30 0.51 1.96 -9.29
CA ARG A 30 0.36 0.51 -9.27
C ARG A 30 -0.77 0.03 -8.35
N LEU A 31 -0.99 0.70 -7.23
CA LEU A 31 -2.10 0.40 -6.32
C LEU A 31 -3.45 0.59 -7.03
N PHE A 32 -3.64 1.70 -7.74
CA PHE A 32 -4.89 1.97 -8.46
C PHE A 32 -5.09 1.05 -9.68
N ASP A 33 -4.02 0.58 -10.30
CA ASP A 33 -4.09 -0.43 -11.37
C ASP A 33 -4.56 -1.79 -10.85
N LEU A 34 -4.14 -2.17 -9.63
CA LEU A 34 -4.52 -3.44 -9.00
C LEU A 34 -5.92 -3.36 -8.39
N GLU A 35 -6.21 -2.27 -7.68
CA GLU A 35 -7.40 -2.09 -6.86
C GLU A 35 -8.07 -0.73 -7.15
N PRO A 36 -8.73 -0.57 -8.31
CA PRO A 36 -9.33 0.70 -8.73
C PRO A 36 -10.43 1.20 -7.77
N ASP A 37 -11.06 0.28 -7.02
CA ASP A 37 -12.09 0.57 -6.02
C ASP A 37 -11.56 1.38 -4.81
N LEU A 38 -10.25 1.54 -4.68
CA LEU A 38 -9.64 2.39 -3.65
C LEU A 38 -9.64 3.87 -4.01
N LEU A 39 -9.67 4.23 -5.30
CA LEU A 39 -9.61 5.63 -5.76
C LEU A 39 -10.69 6.53 -5.10
N PRO A 40 -11.96 6.10 -4.96
CA PRO A 40 -13.00 6.88 -4.31
C PRO A 40 -12.76 7.18 -2.82
N LEU A 41 -11.84 6.47 -2.15
CA LEU A 41 -11.50 6.72 -0.75
C LEU A 41 -10.64 7.99 -0.58
N PHE A 42 -9.98 8.43 -1.64
CA PHE A 42 -9.14 9.63 -1.64
C PHE A 42 -9.98 10.86 -1.97
N GLN A 43 -10.60 11.43 -0.94
CA GLN A 43 -11.40 12.65 -1.04
C GLN A 43 -10.78 13.76 -0.21
N TYR A 44 -10.44 14.87 -0.88
CA TYR A 44 -9.87 16.06 -0.23
C TYR A 44 -10.77 17.25 -0.52
N ASN A 45 -11.07 18.06 0.50
CA ASN A 45 -11.90 19.26 0.35
C ASN A 45 -13.25 19.00 -0.36
N CYS A 46 -13.87 17.84 -0.09
CA CYS A 46 -15.10 17.36 -0.76
C CYS A 46 -14.99 17.15 -2.28
N ARG A 47 -13.77 17.12 -2.83
CA ARG A 47 -13.50 16.79 -4.22
C ARG A 47 -13.19 15.30 -4.35
N GLN A 48 -13.89 14.65 -5.25
CA GLN A 48 -13.58 13.30 -5.71
C GLN A 48 -12.77 13.37 -7.00
N PHE A 49 -11.84 12.43 -7.18
CA PHE A 49 -11.07 12.31 -8.41
C PHE A 49 -11.81 11.44 -9.43
N SER A 50 -11.80 11.86 -10.68
CA SER A 50 -12.43 11.14 -11.79
C SER A 50 -11.54 10.03 -12.35
N SER A 51 -10.23 10.14 -12.14
CA SER A 51 -9.21 9.20 -12.61
C SER A 51 -8.00 9.14 -11.66
N PRO A 52 -7.18 8.07 -11.72
CA PRO A 52 -5.90 8.01 -11.01
C PRO A 52 -4.95 9.16 -11.39
N GLU A 53 -4.95 9.59 -12.65
CA GLU A 53 -4.11 10.69 -13.15
C GLU A 53 -4.50 12.03 -12.51
N ASP A 54 -5.80 12.31 -12.38
CA ASP A 54 -6.31 13.49 -11.68
C ASP A 54 -5.93 13.47 -10.19
N CYS A 55 -5.94 12.28 -9.57
CA CYS A 55 -5.54 12.10 -8.19
C CYS A 55 -4.04 12.37 -8.01
N LEU A 56 -3.20 11.74 -8.85
CA LEU A 56 -1.74 11.83 -8.83
C LEU A 56 -1.19 13.21 -9.20
N SER A 57 -1.96 14.05 -9.88
CA SER A 57 -1.59 15.44 -10.18
C SER A 57 -2.03 16.44 -9.11
N SER A 58 -2.87 16.03 -8.15
CA SER A 58 -3.40 16.93 -7.13
C SER A 58 -2.38 17.26 -6.03
N PRO A 59 -2.22 18.54 -5.62
CA PRO A 59 -1.32 18.92 -4.54
C PRO A 59 -1.60 18.17 -3.22
N GLU A 60 -2.87 17.98 -2.87
CA GLU A 60 -3.30 17.31 -1.65
C GLU A 60 -2.87 15.84 -1.62
N PHE A 61 -2.97 15.15 -2.75
CA PHE A 61 -2.53 13.77 -2.85
C PHE A 61 -1.01 13.64 -2.92
N LEU A 62 -0.31 14.57 -3.58
CA LEU A 62 1.15 14.62 -3.53
C LEU A 62 1.66 14.79 -2.09
N ASP A 63 0.97 15.58 -1.26
CA ASP A 63 1.25 15.68 0.17
C ASP A 63 0.94 14.39 0.93
N HIS A 64 -0.12 13.67 0.55
CA HIS A 64 -0.40 12.34 1.10
C HIS A 64 0.73 11.35 0.77
N ILE A 65 1.20 11.32 -0.47
CA ILE A 65 2.33 10.49 -0.91
C ILE A 65 3.57 10.78 -0.06
N ARG A 66 3.92 12.06 0.13
CA ARG A 66 5.05 12.44 0.99
C ARG A 66 4.90 11.88 2.40
N LYS A 67 3.70 12.00 2.99
CA LYS A 67 3.43 11.46 4.34
C LYS A 67 3.57 9.95 4.39
N VAL A 68 3.06 9.22 3.41
CA VAL A 68 3.21 7.76 3.32
C VAL A 68 4.68 7.37 3.26
N MET A 69 5.46 8.00 2.38
CA MET A 69 6.89 7.71 2.24
C MET A 69 7.67 8.01 3.52
N LEU A 70 7.32 9.06 4.27
CA LEU A 70 7.91 9.36 5.57
C LEU A 70 7.58 8.28 6.63
N VAL A 71 6.36 7.75 6.62
CA VAL A 71 5.98 6.67 7.55
C VAL A 71 6.72 5.38 7.24
N ILE A 72 6.87 5.04 5.95
CA ILE A 72 7.66 3.87 5.53
C ILE A 72 9.13 4.07 5.92
N ASP A 73 9.70 5.26 5.69
CA ASP A 73 11.07 5.58 6.08
C ASP A 73 11.30 5.45 7.60
N ALA A 74 10.36 5.92 8.41
CA ALA A 74 10.41 5.74 9.86
C ALA A 74 10.35 4.25 10.25
N ALA A 75 9.50 3.46 9.60
CA ALA A 75 9.39 2.02 9.84
C ALA A 75 10.69 1.28 9.46
N VAL A 76 11.27 1.58 8.29
CA VAL A 76 12.56 1.03 7.86
C VAL A 76 13.69 1.45 8.80
N THR A 77 13.69 2.70 9.25
CA THR A 77 14.69 3.22 10.19
C THR A 77 14.64 2.50 11.55
N ASN A 78 13.46 2.04 11.97
CA ASN A 78 13.25 1.35 13.24
C ASN A 78 12.91 -0.14 13.05
N VAL A 79 13.34 -0.75 11.94
CA VAL A 79 12.96 -2.13 11.58
C VAL A 79 13.38 -3.18 12.62
N GLU A 80 14.40 -2.89 13.43
CA GLU A 80 14.87 -3.76 14.52
C GLU A 80 14.02 -3.65 15.78
N ASP A 81 13.31 -2.53 15.97
CA ASP A 81 12.39 -2.31 17.09
C ASP A 81 11.26 -1.34 16.69
N LEU A 82 10.18 -1.91 16.15
CA LEU A 82 9.00 -1.15 15.76
C LEU A 82 8.14 -0.71 16.95
N SER A 83 8.46 -1.13 18.18
CA SER A 83 7.65 -0.76 19.36
C SER A 83 7.59 0.75 19.57
N VAL A 84 8.66 1.47 19.19
CA VAL A 84 8.74 2.94 19.24
C VAL A 84 7.73 3.64 18.34
N LEU A 85 7.19 2.94 17.33
CA LEU A 85 6.16 3.45 16.43
C LEU A 85 4.76 2.90 16.74
N GLY A 86 4.62 2.02 17.73
CA GLY A 86 3.39 1.26 17.97
C GLY A 86 2.13 2.12 18.12
N GLU A 87 2.15 3.10 19.02
CA GLU A 87 1.00 4.00 19.24
C GLU A 87 0.69 4.87 18.01
N TYR A 88 1.74 5.31 17.33
CA TYR A 88 1.63 6.14 16.13
C TYR A 88 0.98 5.37 14.97
N LEU A 89 1.48 4.16 14.67
CA LEU A 89 0.93 3.29 13.63
C LEU A 89 -0.49 2.85 13.95
N ALA A 90 -0.79 2.54 15.22
CA ALA A 90 -2.16 2.25 15.65
C ALA A 90 -3.08 3.46 15.44
N GLY A 91 -2.60 4.67 15.72
CA GLY A 91 -3.30 5.92 15.43
C GLY A 91 -3.57 6.14 13.94
N LEU A 92 -2.56 5.87 13.10
CA LEU A 92 -2.72 5.89 11.64
C LEU A 92 -3.75 4.87 11.16
N GLY A 93 -3.71 3.63 11.65
CA GLY A 93 -4.68 2.61 11.30
C GLY A 93 -6.12 3.03 11.64
N ARG A 94 -6.34 3.67 12.80
CA ARG A 94 -7.65 4.24 13.17
C ARG A 94 -8.11 5.32 12.19
N LYS A 95 -7.20 6.19 11.73
CA LYS A 95 -7.51 7.24 10.73
C LYS A 95 -7.91 6.63 9.38
N HIS A 96 -7.19 5.62 8.90
CA HIS A 96 -7.52 4.91 7.67
C HIS A 96 -8.88 4.22 7.75
N ARG A 97 -9.17 3.55 8.88
CA ARG A 97 -10.49 2.94 9.11
C ARG A 97 -11.61 3.97 9.10
N ALA A 98 -11.40 5.16 9.67
CA ALA A 98 -12.41 6.21 9.72
C ALA A 98 -12.79 6.74 8.33
N VAL A 99 -11.90 6.64 7.34
CA VAL A 99 -12.17 7.02 5.94
C VAL A 99 -12.60 5.83 5.06
N GLY A 100 -12.92 4.69 5.67
CA GLY A 100 -13.48 3.53 4.98
C GLY A 100 -12.47 2.54 4.40
N VAL A 101 -11.17 2.72 4.65
CA VAL A 101 -10.15 1.73 4.27
C VAL A 101 -10.33 0.47 5.12
N LYS A 102 -10.42 -0.69 4.44
CA LYS A 102 -10.60 -1.99 5.08
C LYS A 102 -9.23 -2.61 5.40
N LEU A 103 -9.19 -3.53 6.35
CA LEU A 103 -7.96 -4.27 6.65
C LEU A 103 -7.45 -5.05 5.43
N SER A 104 -8.35 -5.62 4.63
CA SER A 104 -8.02 -6.33 3.39
C SER A 104 -7.33 -5.43 2.35
N SER A 105 -7.55 -4.10 2.39
CA SER A 105 -6.86 -3.15 1.52
C SER A 105 -5.36 -3.06 1.79
N PHE A 106 -4.90 -3.49 2.97
CA PHE A 106 -3.47 -3.58 3.30
C PHE A 106 -2.89 -4.98 3.03
N SER A 107 -3.74 -5.99 2.84
CA SER A 107 -3.32 -7.38 2.62
C SER A 107 -2.90 -7.63 1.17
N ASP A 108 -3.55 -6.97 0.20
CA ASP A 108 -3.26 -7.12 -1.24
C ASP A 108 -1.92 -6.48 -1.68
N CYS A 109 -1.27 -5.70 -0.80
CA CYS A 109 0.10 -5.24 -1.01
C CYS A 109 1.15 -6.37 -0.84
N SER A 110 0.73 -7.59 -0.47
CA SER A 110 1.61 -8.76 -0.33
C SER A 110 1.57 -9.58 -1.62
N PRO A 111 2.68 -9.82 -2.32
CA PRO A 111 2.71 -10.60 -3.57
C PRO A 111 2.56 -12.12 -3.33
N GLY A 112 1.52 -12.54 -2.59
CA GLY A 112 1.40 -13.91 -2.05
C GLY A 112 0.04 -14.60 -2.17
N ASP A 113 -1.09 -13.89 -2.12
CA ASP A 113 -2.39 -14.56 -1.87
C ASP A 113 -3.33 -14.57 -3.08
N ARG A 114 -2.79 -14.82 -4.29
CA ARG A 114 -3.60 -15.02 -5.52
C ARG A 114 -3.43 -16.38 -6.19
N ALA A 115 -3.12 -17.41 -5.41
CA ALA A 115 -3.27 -18.80 -5.84
C ALA A 115 -4.17 -19.52 -4.82
N GLU A 116 -4.96 -20.49 -5.27
CA GLU A 116 -5.92 -21.30 -4.50
C GLU A 116 -7.34 -20.73 -4.32
N ALA A 117 -7.98 -20.29 -5.41
CA ALA A 117 -9.45 -20.30 -5.48
C ALA A 117 -9.96 -20.38 -6.93
N GLN A 118 -9.59 -21.42 -7.68
CA GLN A 118 -10.47 -22.02 -8.70
C GLN A 118 -9.88 -23.37 -9.13
N GLY A 119 -10.32 -24.44 -8.48
CA GLY A 119 -9.88 -25.79 -8.79
C GLY A 119 -10.71 -26.81 -8.04
N ASP A 120 -12.03 -26.82 -8.28
CA ASP A 120 -12.79 -28.06 -8.08
C ASP A 120 -14.07 -28.10 -8.91
N ARG A 121 -14.33 -29.30 -9.44
CA ARG A 121 -15.50 -29.80 -10.19
C ARG A 121 -15.58 -29.49 -11.68
N GLU A 122 -14.82 -30.28 -12.43
CA GLU A 122 -15.38 -30.99 -13.59
C GLU A 122 -15.69 -32.45 -13.18
N MET A 123 -16.64 -33.10 -13.88
CA MET A 123 -17.03 -34.53 -13.84
C MET A 123 -18.24 -34.94 -12.95
N THR A 124 -19.44 -34.71 -13.50
CA THR A 124 -20.58 -35.65 -13.53
C THR A 124 -21.57 -35.08 -14.56
N GLY A 125 -22.00 -35.72 -15.63
CA GLY A 125 -21.75 -37.03 -16.20
C GLY A 125 -22.49 -37.08 -17.55
N VAL A 126 -21.89 -37.75 -18.53
CA VAL A 126 -22.60 -38.26 -19.70
C VAL A 126 -23.51 -39.41 -19.23
N LEU A 127 -24.77 -39.42 -19.67
CA LEU A 127 -25.60 -40.57 -20.07
C LEU A 127 -27.10 -40.19 -19.94
N GLY A 128 -27.81 -40.15 -21.06
CA GLY A 128 -29.26 -39.91 -21.15
C GLY A 128 -29.66 -39.35 -22.50
#